data_AF-A0A968M367-F1
#
_entry.id   AF-A0A968M367-F1
#
_cell.length_a   1.000
_cell.length_b   1.000
_cell.length_c   1.000
_cell.angle_alpha   90.00
_cell.angle_beta   90.00
_cell.angle_gamma   90.00
#
_symmetry.space_group_name_H-M   'P 1'
#
loop_
_entity.id
_entity.type
_entity.pdbx_description
1 polymer ?
#
loop_
_entity_poly.entity_id
_entity_poly.type
_entity_poly.pdbx_seq_one_letter_code
_entity_poly.pdbx_strand_id
1 'polypeptide(L)'
;MATFLRELNPSQQKAAAHVSGPLLVVAGAGSGKTRTLTYRIAHLLLERNVEPDNILAVTFTNKAAREMKERLEALLAREAALAQFGRLWDDLGPFEQKNLRSRIYREYTKHLWIGTFHSLCARMLRYDVDKFTSPQGHQWQKNFSILDESDAQALIKEVVIQELGLDDKRFPPKTVRYAISNAKNRGWFPDKLAQEEPGMRGRQQAKAYERYQARLAANNALDFDDLILLPVQLFRQRPEILNYWHQRFPHILVDEYQDTNRTQYDLIRLLATNGSVEAPNWEGRSVFAVGDADQSIYSFRLADFTILLEFQQAFGDGLPDERTQTLVKLEENYRSVANI
;
A
#
# COMPACT_ATOMS: atom_id res chain seq x y z
N MET A 1 -12.76 -12.10 24.05
CA MET A 1 -12.81 -10.83 23.30
C MET A 1 -12.07 -9.80 24.13
N ALA A 2 -11.00 -9.22 23.58
CA ALA A 2 -10.14 -8.30 24.30
C ALA A 2 -10.93 -7.17 24.96
N THR A 3 -10.52 -6.79 26.16
CA THR A 3 -11.14 -5.71 26.92
C THR A 3 -11.07 -4.39 26.13
N PHE A 4 -9.93 -4.09 25.49
CA PHE A 4 -9.77 -2.87 24.70
C PHE A 4 -10.68 -2.79 23.48
N LEU A 5 -11.07 -3.92 22.88
CA LEU A 5 -12.02 -3.92 21.75
C LEU A 5 -13.41 -3.41 22.15
N ARG A 6 -13.75 -3.39 23.44
CA ARG A 6 -15.02 -2.81 23.94
C ARG A 6 -15.06 -1.28 23.87
N GLU A 7 -13.93 -0.62 23.60
CA GLU A 7 -13.88 0.83 23.31
C GLU A 7 -14.37 1.17 21.90
N LEU A 8 -14.73 0.17 21.09
CA LEU A 8 -15.23 0.33 19.73
C LEU A 8 -16.75 0.10 19.68
N ASN A 9 -17.43 0.76 18.74
CA ASN A 9 -18.81 0.41 18.45
C ASN A 9 -18.92 -1.01 17.85
N PRO A 10 -20.11 -1.64 17.82
CA PRO A 10 -20.25 -3.02 17.36
C PRO A 10 -19.67 -3.31 15.97
N SER A 11 -19.83 -2.40 15.00
CA SER A 11 -19.31 -2.57 13.63
C SER A 11 -17.78 -2.48 13.58
N GLN A 12 -17.19 -1.47 14.23
CA GLN A 12 -15.75 -1.32 14.37
C GLN A 12 -15.15 -2.52 15.12
N GLN A 13 -15.83 -2.98 16.16
CA GLN A 13 -15.43 -4.14 16.94
C GLN A 13 -15.43 -5.42 16.10
N LYS A 14 -16.50 -5.65 15.31
CA LYS A 14 -16.59 -6.77 14.36
C LYS A 14 -15.42 -6.73 13.35
N ALA A 15 -15.14 -5.56 12.78
CA ALA A 15 -14.05 -5.39 11.82
C ALA A 15 -12.66 -5.60 12.47
N ALA A 16 -12.43 -5.01 13.65
CA ALA A 16 -11.14 -5.14 14.35
C ALA A 16 -10.87 -6.57 14.85
N ALA A 17 -11.92 -7.31 15.23
CA ALA A 17 -11.82 -8.69 15.70
C ALA A 17 -11.70 -9.74 14.58
N HIS A 18 -11.89 -9.34 13.32
CA HIS A 18 -11.74 -10.23 12.17
C HIS A 18 -10.28 -10.71 12.07
N VAL A 19 -10.01 -11.98 11.77
CA VAL A 19 -8.63 -12.52 11.79
C VAL A 19 -8.22 -13.02 10.42
N SER A 20 -9.05 -13.89 9.84
CA SER A 20 -8.76 -14.64 8.62
C SER A 20 -9.78 -14.33 7.55
N GLY A 21 -9.33 -14.34 6.30
CA GLY A 21 -10.16 -14.04 5.14
C GLY A 21 -10.02 -12.62 4.63
N PRO A 22 -10.67 -12.34 3.50
CA PRO A 22 -10.82 -11.00 2.96
C PRO A 22 -11.87 -10.22 3.79
N LEU A 23 -11.64 -8.94 4.03
CA LEU A 23 -12.65 -8.05 4.59
C LEU A 23 -12.53 -6.65 4.01
N LEU A 24 -13.62 -6.16 3.44
CA LEU A 24 -13.79 -4.77 3.08
C LEU A 24 -14.54 -4.02 4.19
N VAL A 25 -13.96 -2.93 4.66
CA VAL A 25 -14.63 -2.00 5.57
C VAL A 25 -14.98 -0.74 4.80
N VAL A 26 -16.27 -0.54 4.56
CA VAL A 26 -16.80 0.67 3.92
C VAL A 26 -17.14 1.66 5.01
N ALA A 27 -16.56 2.86 4.94
CA ALA A 27 -16.50 3.74 6.09
C ALA A 27 -16.48 5.22 5.69
N GLY A 28 -17.58 5.92 5.99
CA GLY A 28 -17.77 7.33 5.68
C GLY A 28 -16.75 8.26 6.36
N ALA A 29 -16.76 9.55 6.00
CA ALA A 29 -15.92 10.54 6.66
C ALA A 29 -16.18 10.57 8.18
N GLY A 30 -15.11 10.51 8.98
CA GLY A 30 -15.24 10.58 10.44
C GLY A 30 -15.77 9.32 11.14
N SER A 31 -15.95 8.21 10.41
CA SER A 31 -16.46 6.93 10.94
C SER A 31 -15.46 6.09 11.75
N GLY A 32 -14.22 6.56 11.87
CA GLY A 32 -13.17 5.87 12.63
C GLY A 32 -12.37 4.83 11.85
N LYS A 33 -12.22 4.97 10.52
CA LYS A 33 -11.33 4.14 9.64
C LYS A 33 -10.00 3.78 10.29
N THR A 34 -9.18 4.79 10.58
CA THR A 34 -7.84 4.63 11.16
C THR A 34 -7.89 4.00 12.57
N ARG A 35 -8.95 4.30 13.35
CA ARG A 35 -9.13 3.70 14.69
C ARG A 35 -9.34 2.19 14.56
N THR A 36 -10.21 1.77 13.65
CA THR A 36 -10.49 0.35 13.37
C THR A 36 -9.22 -0.39 12.92
N LEU A 37 -8.45 0.19 11.99
CA LEU A 37 -7.16 -0.38 11.55
C LEU A 37 -6.17 -0.55 12.70
N THR A 38 -6.02 0.47 13.54
CA THR A 38 -5.10 0.44 14.70
C THR A 38 -5.49 -0.67 15.68
N TYR A 39 -6.78 -0.77 16.02
CA TYR A 39 -7.28 -1.78 16.94
C TYR A 39 -7.20 -3.19 16.37
N ARG A 40 -7.38 -3.34 15.05
CA ARG A 40 -7.14 -4.61 14.36
C ARG A 40 -5.70 -5.07 14.53
N ILE A 41 -4.73 -4.20 14.27
CA ILE A 41 -3.31 -4.55 14.44
C ILE A 41 -3.04 -4.96 15.88
N ALA A 42 -3.54 -4.20 16.86
CA ALA A 42 -3.41 -4.59 18.28
C ALA A 42 -4.06 -5.94 18.59
N HIS A 43 -5.23 -6.26 18.02
CA HIS A 43 -5.89 -7.56 18.19
C HIS A 43 -5.04 -8.72 17.61
N LEU A 44 -4.48 -8.53 16.41
CA LEU A 44 -3.59 -9.53 15.80
C LEU A 44 -2.35 -9.80 16.67
N LEU A 45 -1.74 -8.73 17.20
CA LEU A 45 -0.54 -8.84 18.04
C LEU A 45 -0.85 -9.47 19.41
N LEU A 46 -1.84 -8.94 20.13
CA LEU A 46 -2.05 -9.26 21.55
C LEU A 46 -2.93 -10.48 21.80
N GLU A 47 -3.96 -10.72 20.97
CA GLU A 47 -4.88 -11.84 21.17
C GLU A 47 -4.59 -13.03 20.25
N ARG A 48 -4.05 -12.76 19.05
CA ARG A 48 -3.77 -13.80 18.06
C ARG A 48 -2.29 -14.19 18.00
N ASN A 49 -1.43 -13.50 18.76
CA ASN A 49 0.02 -13.74 18.80
C ASN A 49 0.64 -13.75 17.39
N VAL A 50 0.14 -12.89 16.49
CA VAL A 50 0.73 -12.72 15.16
C VAL A 50 2.05 -11.98 15.33
N GLU A 51 3.12 -12.56 14.79
CA GLU A 51 4.43 -11.90 14.75
C GLU A 51 4.31 -10.52 14.10
N PRO A 52 4.86 -9.44 14.71
CA PRO A 52 4.67 -8.08 14.18
C PRO A 52 5.23 -7.92 12.76
N ASP A 53 6.31 -8.65 12.52
CA ASP A 53 6.94 -8.75 11.22
C ASP A 53 5.92 -9.24 10.17
N ASN A 54 4.95 -10.11 10.52
CA ASN A 54 3.96 -10.73 9.62
C ASN A 54 2.77 -9.84 9.21
N ILE A 55 2.78 -8.57 9.61
CA ILE A 55 1.72 -7.60 9.34
C ILE A 55 2.24 -6.49 8.43
N LEU A 56 1.62 -6.37 7.25
CA LEU A 56 1.83 -5.28 6.29
C LEU A 56 0.64 -4.33 6.36
N ALA A 57 0.85 -3.07 6.73
CA ALA A 57 -0.17 -2.03 6.71
C ALA A 57 0.24 -0.87 5.80
N VAL A 58 -0.55 -0.66 4.74
CA VAL A 58 -0.26 0.29 3.67
C VAL A 58 -1.18 1.51 3.80
N THR A 59 -0.61 2.70 3.70
CA THR A 59 -1.34 3.98 3.65
C THR A 59 -0.93 4.80 2.41
N PHE A 60 -1.66 5.89 2.13
CA PHE A 60 -1.31 6.79 1.01
C PHE A 60 -0.37 7.93 1.39
N THR A 61 -0.27 8.26 2.67
CA THR A 61 0.59 9.37 3.14
C THR A 61 1.49 8.96 4.28
N ASN A 62 2.71 9.51 4.30
CA ASN A 62 3.65 9.33 5.41
C ASN A 62 3.07 9.84 6.74
N LYS A 63 2.23 10.88 6.70
CA LYS A 63 1.50 11.39 7.85
C LYS A 63 0.54 10.34 8.42
N ALA A 64 -0.29 9.72 7.57
CA ALA A 64 -1.22 8.68 8.00
C ALA A 64 -0.50 7.45 8.57
N ALA A 65 0.61 7.02 7.95
CA ALA A 65 1.44 5.93 8.48
C ALA A 65 2.00 6.26 9.87
N ARG A 66 2.52 7.49 10.05
CA ARG A 66 3.06 7.95 11.34
C ARG A 66 1.97 8.00 12.41
N GLU A 67 0.82 8.60 12.10
CA GLU A 67 -0.31 8.68 13.02
C GLU A 67 -0.85 7.30 13.41
N MET A 68 -0.94 6.36 12.45
CA MET A 68 -1.33 4.98 12.73
C MET A 68 -0.35 4.30 13.71
N LYS A 69 0.96 4.48 13.48
CA LYS A 69 2.00 3.93 14.36
C LYS A 69 1.95 4.53 15.76
N GLU A 70 1.84 5.86 15.88
CA GLU A 70 1.73 6.57 17.16
C GLU A 70 0.50 6.10 17.97
N ARG A 71 -0.65 5.93 17.30
CA ARG A 71 -1.88 5.43 17.94
C ARG A 71 -1.74 3.98 18.39
N LEU A 72 -1.10 3.14 17.58
CA LEU A 72 -0.84 1.75 17.94
C LEU A 72 0.09 1.67 19.15
N GLU A 73 1.18 2.43 19.16
CA GLU A 73 2.11 2.48 20.30
C GLU A 73 1.41 2.92 21.59
N ALA A 74 0.54 3.94 21.51
CA ALA A 74 -0.25 4.39 22.66
C ALA A 74 -1.23 3.31 23.16
N LEU A 75 -1.89 2.60 22.25
CA LEU A 75 -2.80 1.51 22.61
C LEU A 75 -2.05 0.34 23.27
N LEU A 76 -0.96 -0.13 22.66
CA LEU A 76 -0.12 -1.19 23.22
C LEU A 76 0.47 -0.79 24.58
N ALA A 77 0.80 0.49 24.77
CA ALA A 77 1.30 1.04 26.02
C ALA A 77 0.25 1.00 27.14
N ARG A 78 -1.00 1.35 26.83
CA ARG A 78 -2.12 1.25 27.79
C ARG A 78 -2.37 -0.19 28.21
N GLU A 79 -2.43 -1.11 27.25
CA GLU A 79 -2.66 -2.53 27.54
C GLU A 79 -1.51 -3.16 28.32
N ALA A 80 -0.26 -2.83 27.95
CA ALA A 80 0.90 -3.35 28.64
C ALA A 80 1.06 -2.76 30.06
N ALA A 81 0.61 -1.51 30.29
CA ALA A 81 0.60 -0.90 31.62
C ALA A 81 -0.35 -1.64 32.56
N LEU A 82 -1.57 -1.91 32.09
CA LEU A 82 -2.56 -2.70 32.81
C LEU A 82 -2.07 -4.12 33.08
N ALA A 83 -1.54 -4.80 32.05
CA ALA A 83 -1.08 -6.18 32.17
C ALA A 83 0.11 -6.34 33.13
N GLN A 84 1.06 -5.39 33.13
CA GLN A 84 2.28 -5.49 33.92
C GLN A 84 2.15 -4.91 35.34
N PHE A 85 1.46 -3.78 35.48
CA PHE A 85 1.43 -3.02 36.73
C PHE A 85 0.05 -2.97 37.40
N GLY A 86 -1.01 -3.46 36.72
CA GLY A 86 -2.39 -3.32 37.21
C GLY A 86 -2.86 -1.86 37.31
N ARG A 87 -2.16 -0.92 36.66
CA ARG A 87 -2.40 0.54 36.72
C ARG A 87 -2.67 1.08 35.33
N LEU A 88 -3.41 2.18 35.26
CA LEU A 88 -3.58 2.91 34.01
C LEU A 88 -2.25 3.53 33.60
N TRP A 89 -2.09 3.75 32.29
CA TRP A 89 -0.88 4.37 31.73
C TRP A 89 -0.54 5.70 32.41
N ASP A 90 -1.55 6.54 32.67
CA ASP A 90 -1.38 7.88 33.25
C ASP A 90 -0.99 7.85 34.74
N ASP A 91 -1.17 6.72 35.42
CA ASP A 91 -0.78 6.51 36.83
C ASP A 91 0.67 6.00 36.97
N LEU A 92 1.36 5.76 35.84
CA LEU A 92 2.76 5.33 35.82
C LEU A 92 3.71 6.51 35.92
N GLY A 93 4.83 6.32 36.63
CA GLY A 93 5.89 7.32 36.67
C GLY A 93 6.59 7.49 35.32
N PRO A 94 7.26 8.65 35.05
CA PRO A 94 7.91 8.92 33.77
C PRO A 94 8.93 7.86 33.34
N PHE A 95 9.64 7.26 34.30
CA PHE A 95 10.60 6.19 34.04
C PHE A 95 9.93 4.89 33.60
N GLU A 96 8.82 4.51 34.25
CA GLU A 96 8.04 3.32 33.91
C GLU A 96 7.44 3.45 32.50
N GLN A 97 6.83 4.61 32.21
CA GLN A 97 6.31 4.94 30.88
C GLN A 97 7.39 4.85 29.80
N LYS A 98 8.56 5.46 30.04
CA LYS A 98 9.68 5.43 29.09
C LYS A 98 10.15 4.00 28.80
N ASN A 99 10.32 3.19 29.84
CA ASN A 99 10.77 1.80 29.69
C ASN A 99 9.73 0.97 28.93
N LEU A 100 8.45 1.14 29.24
CA LEU A 100 7.36 0.42 28.58
C LEU A 100 7.26 0.77 27.10
N ARG A 101 7.34 2.05 26.74
CA ARG A 101 7.43 2.50 25.33
C ARG A 101 8.64 1.91 24.62
N SER A 102 9.80 1.92 25.27
CA SER A 102 11.02 1.35 24.67
C SER A 102 10.87 -0.15 24.39
N ARG A 103 10.23 -0.89 25.29
CA ARG A 103 9.91 -2.31 25.11
C ARG A 103 8.95 -2.51 23.94
N ILE A 104 7.83 -1.78 23.91
CA ILE A 104 6.82 -1.88 22.85
C ILE A 104 7.41 -1.58 21.48
N TYR A 105 8.28 -0.58 21.39
CA TYR A 105 8.98 -0.29 20.15
C TYR A 105 9.85 -1.48 19.70
N ARG A 106 10.64 -2.05 20.62
CA ARG A 106 11.55 -3.16 20.30
C ARG A 106 10.82 -4.47 19.97
N GLU A 107 9.74 -4.77 20.69
CA GLU A 107 8.98 -6.01 20.53
C GLU A 107 8.02 -5.96 19.34
N TYR A 108 7.36 -4.82 19.10
CA TYR A 108 6.29 -4.71 18.11
C TYR A 108 6.62 -3.72 17.00
N THR A 109 6.70 -2.42 17.31
CA THR A 109 6.55 -1.37 16.28
C THR A 109 7.79 -1.11 15.43
N LYS A 110 8.95 -1.62 15.84
CA LYS A 110 10.17 -1.68 15.01
C LYS A 110 10.05 -2.71 13.88
N HIS A 111 9.34 -3.80 14.12
CA HIS A 111 9.23 -4.95 13.22
C HIS A 111 8.06 -4.83 12.24
N LEU A 112 7.00 -4.15 12.65
CA LEU A 112 5.82 -3.87 11.81
C LEU A 112 6.17 -3.17 10.48
N TRP A 113 5.53 -3.63 9.41
CA TRP A 113 5.62 -3.01 8.08
C TRP A 113 4.47 -2.02 7.88
N ILE A 114 4.57 -0.86 8.52
CA ILE A 114 3.60 0.25 8.38
C ILE A 114 4.24 1.38 7.57
N GLY A 115 3.62 1.76 6.46
CA GLY A 115 4.16 2.81 5.59
C GLY A 115 3.31 3.08 4.37
N THR A 116 3.81 3.94 3.48
CA THR A 116 3.20 4.13 2.17
C THR A 116 3.59 3.02 1.21
N PHE A 117 2.81 2.82 0.13
CA PHE A 117 3.20 1.91 -0.97
C PHE A 117 4.66 2.14 -1.39
N HIS A 118 5.03 3.39 -1.66
CA HIS A 118 6.38 3.77 -2.09
C HIS A 118 7.45 3.41 -1.06
N SER A 119 7.27 3.80 0.21
CA SER A 119 8.26 3.52 1.25
C SER A 119 8.44 2.02 1.51
N LEU A 120 7.34 1.26 1.50
CA LEU A 120 7.36 -0.19 1.71
C LEU A 120 7.97 -0.91 0.52
N CYS A 121 7.60 -0.54 -0.70
CA CYS A 121 8.15 -1.16 -1.90
C CYS A 121 9.62 -0.80 -2.12
N ALA A 122 10.03 0.45 -1.85
CA ALA A 122 11.44 0.81 -1.82
C ALA A 122 12.21 -0.09 -0.85
N ARG A 123 11.68 -0.33 0.36
CA ARG A 123 12.27 -1.27 1.32
C ARG A 123 12.36 -2.70 0.76
N MET A 124 11.33 -3.21 0.08
CA MET A 124 11.37 -4.53 -0.58
C MET A 124 12.43 -4.60 -1.68
N LEU A 125 12.52 -3.59 -2.54
CA LEU A 125 13.51 -3.50 -3.62
C LEU A 125 14.94 -3.47 -3.08
N ARG A 126 15.18 -2.87 -1.91
CA ARG A 126 16.50 -2.94 -1.25
C ARG A 126 16.96 -4.37 -0.94
N TYR A 127 16.06 -5.35 -0.87
CA TYR A 127 16.43 -6.76 -0.67
C TYR A 127 16.76 -7.48 -1.97
N ASP A 128 15.99 -7.23 -3.04
CA ASP A 128 15.88 -8.16 -4.17
C ASP A 128 15.89 -7.52 -5.57
N VAL A 129 16.05 -6.20 -5.71
CA VAL A 129 15.98 -5.54 -7.04
C VAL A 129 17.05 -6.03 -8.01
N ASP A 130 18.20 -6.47 -7.51
CA ASP A 130 19.31 -7.05 -8.28
C ASP A 130 18.97 -8.40 -8.93
N LYS A 131 17.83 -8.99 -8.56
CA LYS A 131 17.32 -10.24 -9.14
C LYS A 131 16.32 -10.00 -10.27
N PHE A 132 15.91 -8.74 -10.48
CA PHE A 132 15.04 -8.33 -11.57
C PHE A 132 15.84 -8.01 -12.84
N THR A 133 15.29 -8.37 -14.00
CA THR A 133 15.78 -7.89 -15.30
C THR A 133 14.59 -7.37 -16.10
N SER A 134 14.64 -6.11 -16.54
CA SER A 134 13.56 -5.52 -17.33
C SER A 134 13.43 -6.20 -18.70
N PRO A 135 12.30 -6.04 -19.41
CA PRO A 135 12.17 -6.55 -20.79
C PRO A 135 13.26 -6.03 -21.74
N GLN A 136 13.77 -4.82 -21.48
CA GLN A 136 14.87 -4.20 -22.24
C GLN A 136 16.26 -4.63 -21.73
N GLY A 137 16.34 -5.56 -20.79
CA GLY A 137 17.60 -6.10 -20.26
C GLY A 137 18.27 -5.26 -19.17
N HIS A 138 17.57 -4.27 -18.60
CA HIS A 138 18.13 -3.41 -17.56
C HIS A 138 18.12 -4.11 -16.21
N GLN A 139 19.15 -3.85 -15.40
CA GLN A 139 19.29 -4.36 -14.03
C GLN A 139 19.66 -3.20 -13.09
N TRP A 140 19.33 -3.33 -11.82
CA TRP A 140 19.61 -2.34 -10.78
C TRP A 140 20.34 -2.98 -9.61
N GLN A 141 21.09 -2.17 -8.87
CA GLN A 141 21.73 -2.58 -7.63
C GLN A 141 20.90 -2.14 -6.43
N LYS A 142 21.05 -2.84 -5.30
CA LYS A 142 20.28 -2.59 -4.07
C LYS A 142 20.46 -1.18 -3.51
N ASN A 143 21.55 -0.48 -3.83
CA ASN A 143 21.85 0.89 -3.40
C ASN A 143 21.35 1.97 -4.38
N PHE A 144 20.34 1.68 -5.21
CA PHE A 144 19.75 2.65 -6.14
C PHE A 144 19.38 4.02 -5.52
N SER A 145 19.46 5.08 -6.31
CA SER A 145 18.92 6.40 -5.95
C SER A 145 17.44 6.52 -6.34
N ILE A 146 16.70 7.38 -5.64
CA ILE A 146 15.30 7.67 -5.95
C ILE A 146 15.23 9.11 -6.45
N LEU A 147 14.81 9.31 -7.70
CA LEU A 147 14.61 10.63 -8.27
C LEU A 147 13.31 11.24 -7.74
N ASP A 148 13.37 12.52 -7.37
CA ASP A 148 12.18 13.29 -7.08
C ASP A 148 11.46 13.77 -8.36
N GLU A 149 10.35 14.48 -8.21
CA GLU A 149 9.59 14.97 -9.37
C GLU A 149 10.38 15.96 -10.23
N SER A 150 11.26 16.76 -9.62
CA SER A 150 12.04 17.77 -10.32
C SER A 150 13.17 17.15 -11.13
N ASP A 151 13.87 16.17 -10.56
CA ASP A 151 14.91 15.38 -11.22
C ASP A 151 14.32 14.57 -12.38
N ALA A 152 13.21 13.88 -12.14
CA ALA A 152 12.50 13.13 -13.17
C ALA A 152 12.04 14.04 -14.32
N GLN A 153 11.54 15.24 -14.00
CA GLN A 153 11.10 16.21 -14.99
C GLN A 153 12.26 16.77 -15.83
N ALA A 154 13.42 17.00 -15.19
CA ALA A 154 14.63 17.43 -15.88
C ALA A 154 15.14 16.33 -16.83
N LEU A 155 15.21 15.09 -16.36
CA LEU A 155 15.67 13.95 -17.16
C LEU A 155 14.75 13.68 -18.36
N ILE A 156 13.43 13.74 -18.17
CA ILE A 156 12.47 13.63 -19.29
C ILE A 156 12.67 14.75 -20.31
N LYS A 157 12.94 15.98 -19.84
CA LYS A 157 13.18 17.12 -20.75
C LYS A 157 14.43 16.88 -21.61
N GLU A 158 15.52 16.38 -21.03
CA GLU A 158 16.72 16.00 -21.77
C GLU A 158 16.41 14.93 -22.83
N VAL A 159 15.72 13.85 -22.43
CA VAL A 159 15.36 12.75 -23.35
C VAL A 159 14.50 13.25 -24.51
N VAL A 160 13.46 14.03 -24.23
CA VAL A 160 12.51 14.49 -25.25
C VAL A 160 13.16 15.48 -26.22
N ILE A 161 13.89 16.47 -25.71
CA ILE A 161 14.40 17.59 -26.51
C ILE A 161 15.77 17.27 -27.12
N GLN A 162 16.70 16.74 -26.31
CA GLN A 162 18.09 16.59 -26.73
C GLN A 162 18.34 15.24 -27.40
N GLU A 163 17.83 14.15 -26.85
CA GLU A 163 18.10 12.80 -27.38
C GLU A 163 17.17 12.45 -28.55
N LEU A 164 15.88 12.73 -28.43
CA LEU A 164 14.90 12.40 -29.46
C LEU A 164 14.64 13.54 -30.46
N GLY A 165 15.09 14.77 -30.16
CA GLY A 165 14.88 15.92 -31.04
C GLY A 165 13.40 16.26 -31.27
N LEU A 166 12.52 15.96 -30.31
CA LEU A 166 11.09 16.21 -30.44
C LEU A 166 10.78 17.68 -30.20
N ASP A 167 9.86 18.22 -31.01
CA ASP A 167 9.33 19.57 -30.85
C ASP A 167 8.58 19.68 -29.50
N ASP A 168 9.00 20.63 -28.66
CA ASP A 168 8.51 20.78 -27.28
C ASP A 168 7.10 21.36 -27.18
N LYS A 169 6.57 21.93 -28.27
CA LYS A 169 5.17 22.35 -28.38
C LYS A 169 4.25 21.17 -28.67
N ARG A 170 4.68 20.25 -29.55
CA ARG A 170 3.95 19.02 -29.88
C ARG A 170 4.09 17.95 -28.81
N PHE A 171 5.26 17.85 -28.18
CA PHE A 171 5.57 16.90 -27.12
C PHE A 171 6.09 17.61 -25.87
N PRO A 172 5.25 18.37 -25.14
CA PRO A 172 5.69 19.02 -23.91
C PRO A 172 6.22 17.98 -22.91
N PRO A 173 7.44 18.16 -22.35
CA PRO A 173 8.06 17.18 -21.45
C PRO A 173 7.17 16.78 -20.26
N LYS A 174 6.39 17.71 -19.71
CA LYS A 174 5.43 17.43 -18.63
C LYS A 174 4.35 16.45 -19.07
N THR A 175 3.83 16.61 -20.28
CA THR A 175 2.79 15.73 -20.83
C THR A 175 3.34 14.35 -21.20
N VAL A 176 4.59 14.28 -21.69
CA VAL A 176 5.27 13.00 -21.92
C VAL A 176 5.51 12.28 -20.59
N ARG A 177 5.99 12.98 -19.55
CA ARG A 177 6.16 12.42 -18.20
C ARG A 177 4.84 11.89 -17.64
N TYR A 178 3.74 12.64 -17.79
CA TYR A 178 2.42 12.20 -17.36
C TYR A 178 1.97 10.91 -18.08
N ALA A 179 2.20 10.81 -19.39
CA ALA A 179 1.88 9.60 -20.14
C ALA A 179 2.69 8.39 -19.68
N ILE A 180 3.98 8.58 -19.37
CA ILE A 180 4.86 7.55 -18.81
C ILE A 180 4.37 7.13 -17.43
N SER A 181 4.07 8.08 -16.55
CA SER A 181 3.52 7.82 -15.22
C SER A 181 2.20 7.02 -15.31
N ASN A 182 1.30 7.40 -16.22
CA ASN A 182 0.06 6.65 -16.47
C ASN A 182 0.33 5.21 -16.93
N ALA A 183 1.29 5.00 -17.84
CA ALA A 183 1.69 3.67 -18.26
C ALA A 183 2.21 2.84 -17.08
N LYS A 184 3.11 3.39 -16.25
CA LYS A 184 3.65 2.71 -15.07
C LYS A 184 2.58 2.34 -14.05
N ASN A 185 1.61 3.22 -13.80
CA ASN A 185 0.47 3.00 -12.89
C ASN A 185 -0.57 1.99 -13.43
N ARG A 186 -0.46 1.61 -14.72
CA ARG A 186 -1.19 0.49 -15.35
C ARG A 186 -0.36 -0.78 -15.48
N GLY A 187 0.88 -0.78 -14.98
CA GLY A 187 1.78 -1.92 -15.05
C GLY A 187 2.52 -2.06 -16.38
N TRP A 188 2.53 -1.02 -17.22
CA TRP A 188 3.02 -1.08 -18.60
C TRP A 188 4.48 -0.66 -18.73
N PHE A 189 5.22 -1.46 -19.51
CA PHE A 189 6.52 -1.10 -20.08
C PHE A 189 6.34 -0.38 -21.44
N PRO A 190 7.41 0.21 -22.01
CA PRO A 190 7.35 0.94 -23.28
C PRO A 190 6.63 0.20 -24.41
N ASP A 191 6.90 -1.10 -24.56
CA ASP A 191 6.30 -1.92 -25.63
C ASP A 191 4.78 -1.99 -25.50
N LYS A 192 4.26 -2.14 -24.28
CA LYS A 192 2.82 -2.19 -24.03
C LYS A 192 2.17 -0.83 -24.26
N LEU A 193 2.84 0.27 -23.88
CA LEU A 193 2.37 1.62 -24.20
C LEU A 193 2.27 1.84 -25.72
N ALA A 194 3.25 1.38 -26.50
CA ALA A 194 3.22 1.49 -27.96
C ALA A 194 2.09 0.67 -28.61
N GLN A 195 1.72 -0.47 -28.02
CA GLN A 195 0.62 -1.31 -28.48
C GLN A 195 -0.75 -0.68 -28.19
N GLU A 196 -0.94 -0.15 -26.98
CA GLU A 196 -2.21 0.45 -26.55
C GLU A 196 -2.44 1.85 -27.14
N GLU A 197 -1.37 2.56 -27.50
CA GLU A 197 -1.41 3.90 -28.11
C GLU A 197 -0.75 3.88 -29.52
N PRO A 198 -1.38 3.26 -30.54
CA PRO A 198 -0.74 2.97 -31.81
C PRO A 198 -0.49 4.21 -32.70
N GLY A 199 -1.06 5.37 -32.34
CA GLY A 199 -0.90 6.62 -33.08
C GLY A 199 0.53 7.19 -33.01
N MET A 200 0.85 8.14 -33.90
CA MET A 200 2.18 8.77 -33.94
C MET A 200 2.62 9.32 -32.58
N ARG A 201 1.69 9.96 -31.85
CA ARG A 201 1.96 10.54 -30.53
C ARG A 201 2.34 9.47 -29.51
N GLY A 202 1.56 8.38 -29.43
CA GLY A 202 1.80 7.27 -28.52
C GLY A 202 3.12 6.54 -28.79
N ARG A 203 3.44 6.30 -30.07
CA ARG A 203 4.75 5.72 -30.46
C ARG A 203 5.93 6.58 -30.02
N GLN A 204 5.85 7.91 -30.15
CA GLN A 204 6.91 8.81 -29.68
C GLN A 204 6.99 8.85 -28.15
N GLN A 205 5.85 8.78 -27.45
CA GLN A 205 5.83 8.69 -25.98
C GLN A 205 6.43 7.36 -25.49
N ALA A 206 6.16 6.24 -26.16
CA ALA A 206 6.76 4.95 -25.86
C ALA A 206 8.29 4.97 -26.10
N LYS A 207 8.74 5.58 -27.20
CA LYS A 207 10.17 5.76 -27.46
C LYS A 207 10.84 6.65 -26.40
N ALA A 208 10.19 7.73 -25.98
CA ALA A 208 10.66 8.57 -24.87
C ALA A 208 10.72 7.80 -23.55
N TYR A 209 9.72 6.95 -23.28
CA TYR A 209 9.71 6.07 -22.11
C TYR A 209 10.90 5.11 -22.12
N GLU A 210 11.16 4.43 -23.24
CA GLU A 210 12.29 3.51 -23.40
C GLU A 210 13.63 4.20 -23.08
N ARG A 211 13.88 5.38 -23.67
CA ARG A 211 15.10 6.16 -23.43
C ARG A 211 15.21 6.66 -21.99
N TYR A 212 14.11 7.15 -21.44
CA TYR A 212 14.04 7.58 -20.05
C TYR A 212 14.37 6.44 -19.08
N GLN A 213 13.80 5.25 -19.28
CA GLN A 213 14.08 4.10 -18.43
C GLN A 213 15.52 3.60 -18.57
N ALA A 214 16.12 3.71 -19.77
CA ALA A 214 17.53 3.41 -19.99
C ALA A 214 18.44 4.39 -19.22
N ARG A 215 18.11 5.68 -19.21
CA ARG A 215 18.85 6.69 -18.44
C ARG A 215 18.72 6.49 -16.94
N LEU A 216 17.54 6.12 -16.44
CA LEU A 216 17.34 5.75 -15.03
C LEU A 216 18.23 4.55 -14.65
N ALA A 217 18.15 3.46 -15.43
CA ALA A 217 18.92 2.25 -15.19
C ALA A 217 20.44 2.49 -15.23
N ALA A 218 20.94 3.25 -16.20
CA ALA A 218 22.36 3.59 -16.32
C ALA A 218 22.91 4.34 -15.10
N ASN A 219 22.06 5.10 -14.40
CA ASN A 219 22.41 5.82 -13.17
C ASN A 219 22.10 5.03 -11.90
N ASN A 220 21.74 3.75 -12.02
CA ASN A 220 21.24 2.92 -10.91
C ASN A 220 20.14 3.66 -10.13
N ALA A 221 19.19 4.23 -10.85
CA ALA A 221 18.17 5.11 -10.30
C ALA A 221 16.76 4.63 -10.63
N LEU A 222 15.82 4.97 -9.76
CA LEU A 222 14.38 4.70 -9.90
C LEU A 222 13.61 6.01 -9.70
N ASP A 223 12.50 6.19 -10.41
CA ASP A 223 11.52 7.23 -10.04
C ASP A 223 10.44 6.67 -9.10
N PHE A 224 9.51 7.53 -8.66
CA PHE A 224 8.44 7.14 -7.75
C PHE A 224 7.55 6.01 -8.31
N ASP A 225 7.20 6.06 -9.59
CA ASP A 225 6.33 5.06 -10.20
C ASP A 225 7.05 3.70 -10.33
N ASP A 226 8.37 3.71 -10.58
CA ASP A 226 9.20 2.49 -10.58
C ASP A 226 9.21 1.77 -9.23
N LEU A 227 9.10 2.52 -8.12
CA LEU A 227 9.05 1.91 -6.80
C LEU A 227 7.89 0.94 -6.65
N ILE A 228 6.79 1.10 -7.42
CA ILE A 228 5.63 0.20 -7.37
C ILE A 228 5.61 -0.75 -8.57
N LEU A 229 5.98 -0.26 -9.77
CA LEU A 229 6.03 -1.09 -10.97
C LEU A 229 7.03 -2.24 -10.81
N LEU A 230 8.27 -1.96 -10.38
CA LEU A 230 9.33 -2.97 -10.38
C LEU A 230 9.07 -4.14 -9.43
N PRO A 231 8.57 -3.97 -8.18
CA PRO A 231 8.22 -5.11 -7.33
C PRO A 231 7.18 -6.03 -7.97
N VAL A 232 6.14 -5.47 -8.60
CA VAL A 232 5.11 -6.27 -9.29
C VAL A 232 5.73 -7.11 -10.41
N GLN A 233 6.63 -6.51 -11.18
CA GLN A 233 7.30 -7.19 -12.30
C GLN A 233 8.33 -8.19 -11.81
N LEU A 234 9.07 -7.88 -10.74
CA LEU A 234 9.97 -8.80 -10.05
C LEU A 234 9.22 -10.03 -9.56
N PHE A 235 8.07 -9.85 -8.90
CA PHE A 235 7.26 -10.96 -8.40
C PHE A 235 6.69 -11.84 -9.51
N ARG A 236 6.30 -11.24 -10.65
CA ARG A 236 5.89 -11.99 -11.84
C ARG A 236 7.04 -12.77 -12.48
N GLN A 237 8.24 -12.18 -12.51
CA GLN A 237 9.43 -12.80 -13.09
C GLN A 237 10.08 -13.85 -12.18
N ARG A 238 9.96 -13.70 -10.86
CA ARG A 238 10.61 -14.50 -9.82
C ARG A 238 9.59 -15.00 -8.79
N PRO A 239 8.82 -16.06 -9.10
CA PRO A 239 7.81 -16.61 -8.20
C PRO A 239 8.35 -17.03 -6.83
N GLU A 240 9.63 -17.40 -6.73
CA GLU A 240 10.29 -17.74 -5.47
C GLU A 240 10.42 -16.54 -4.52
N ILE A 241 10.66 -15.35 -5.07
CA ILE A 241 10.72 -14.09 -4.30
C ILE A 241 9.31 -13.69 -3.89
N LEU A 242 8.33 -13.81 -4.81
CA LEU A 242 6.93 -13.61 -4.47
C LEU A 242 6.50 -14.53 -3.32
N ASN A 243 6.84 -15.81 -3.39
CA ASN A 243 6.48 -16.79 -2.38
C ASN A 243 7.06 -16.41 -1.01
N TYR A 244 8.32 -15.96 -0.96
CA TYR A 244 8.90 -15.44 0.28
C TYR A 244 8.07 -14.28 0.86
N TRP A 245 7.77 -13.25 0.06
CA TRP A 245 7.01 -12.10 0.55
C TRP A 245 5.54 -12.41 0.86
N HIS A 246 4.92 -13.32 0.12
CA HIS A 246 3.60 -13.87 0.41
C HIS A 246 3.59 -14.53 1.79
N GLN A 247 4.53 -15.45 2.07
CA GLN A 247 4.67 -16.09 3.39
C GLN A 247 5.01 -15.09 4.50
N ARG A 248 5.79 -14.06 4.17
CA ARG A 248 6.20 -12.99 5.08
C ARG A 248 5.03 -12.09 5.50
N PHE A 249 4.00 -11.93 4.66
CA PHE A 249 2.83 -11.09 4.96
C PHE A 249 1.50 -11.88 4.92
N PRO A 250 1.22 -12.72 5.93
CA PRO A 250 -0.09 -13.31 6.13
C PRO A 250 -1.20 -12.26 6.33
N HIS A 251 -0.92 -11.11 6.95
CA HIS A 251 -1.93 -10.08 7.17
C HIS A 251 -1.58 -8.79 6.42
N ILE A 252 -2.36 -8.47 5.40
CA ILE A 252 -2.25 -7.25 4.59
C ILE A 252 -3.41 -6.33 4.95
N LEU A 253 -3.11 -5.10 5.33
CA LEU A 253 -4.06 -4.05 5.65
C LEU A 253 -3.84 -2.88 4.70
N VAL A 254 -4.90 -2.33 4.14
CA VAL A 254 -4.82 -1.21 3.19
C VAL A 254 -5.80 -0.12 3.59
N ASP A 255 -5.28 1.07 3.87
CA ASP A 255 -6.07 2.28 4.15
C ASP A 255 -6.34 3.06 2.86
N GLU A 256 -7.44 3.81 2.83
CA GLU A 256 -7.91 4.58 1.66
C GLU A 256 -7.90 3.77 0.34
N TYR A 257 -8.45 2.55 0.39
CA TYR A 257 -8.40 1.60 -0.71
C TYR A 257 -9.03 2.12 -2.01
N GLN A 258 -9.96 3.08 -1.94
CA GLN A 258 -10.54 3.75 -3.11
C GLN A 258 -9.52 4.55 -3.95
N ASP A 259 -8.37 4.90 -3.38
CA ASP A 259 -7.33 5.69 -4.05
C ASP A 259 -6.30 4.81 -4.77
N THR A 260 -6.51 3.48 -4.76
CA THR A 260 -5.62 2.49 -5.35
C THR A 260 -5.64 2.57 -6.88
N ASN A 261 -4.47 2.45 -7.51
CA ASN A 261 -4.35 2.26 -8.96
C ASN A 261 -4.11 0.79 -9.33
N ARG A 262 -4.11 0.48 -10.63
CA ARG A 262 -4.01 -0.92 -11.08
C ARG A 262 -2.71 -1.61 -10.65
N THR A 263 -1.56 -0.94 -10.72
CA THR A 263 -0.29 -1.54 -10.30
C THR A 263 -0.25 -1.81 -8.79
N GLN A 264 -0.78 -0.89 -7.97
CA GLN A 264 -0.91 -1.08 -6.52
C GLN A 264 -1.84 -2.24 -6.17
N TYR A 265 -2.96 -2.38 -6.88
CA TYR A 265 -3.85 -3.53 -6.76
C TYR A 265 -3.15 -4.83 -7.13
N ASP A 266 -2.44 -4.85 -8.26
CA ASP A 266 -1.70 -6.04 -8.71
C ASP A 266 -0.66 -6.47 -7.67
N LEU A 267 0.01 -5.51 -7.00
CA LEU A 267 0.93 -5.78 -5.89
C LEU A 267 0.22 -6.48 -4.73
N ILE A 268 -0.90 -5.93 -4.27
CA ILE A 268 -1.69 -6.51 -3.17
C ILE A 268 -2.17 -7.90 -3.54
N ARG A 269 -2.71 -8.07 -4.76
CA ARG A 269 -3.19 -9.35 -5.27
C ARG A 269 -2.08 -10.40 -5.28
N LEU A 270 -0.91 -10.06 -5.83
CA LEU A 270 0.24 -10.97 -5.86
C LEU A 270 0.64 -11.40 -4.44
N LEU A 271 0.82 -10.44 -3.53
CA LEU A 271 1.19 -10.72 -2.14
C LEU A 271 0.13 -11.55 -1.40
N ALA A 272 -1.15 -11.32 -1.69
CA ALA A 272 -2.25 -12.04 -1.06
C ALA A 272 -2.42 -13.46 -1.61
N THR A 273 -2.32 -13.67 -2.93
CA THR A 273 -2.68 -14.93 -3.61
C THR A 273 -1.48 -15.75 -4.08
N ASN A 274 -0.26 -15.28 -3.85
CA ASN A 274 0.97 -15.86 -4.39
C ASN A 274 0.94 -15.99 -5.93
N GLY A 275 0.24 -15.07 -6.60
CA GLY A 275 0.04 -15.09 -8.05
C GLY A 275 -1.01 -16.09 -8.55
N SER A 276 -1.63 -16.88 -7.67
CA SER A 276 -2.72 -17.78 -8.04
C SER A 276 -3.94 -17.01 -8.56
N VAL A 277 -4.67 -17.66 -9.47
CA VAL A 277 -6.01 -17.21 -9.91
C VAL A 277 -7.06 -17.64 -8.89
N GLU A 278 -6.85 -18.78 -8.23
CA GLU A 278 -7.70 -19.26 -7.16
C GLU A 278 -7.41 -18.49 -5.86
N ALA A 279 -8.44 -18.34 -5.03
CA ALA A 279 -8.28 -17.75 -3.71
C ALA A 279 -7.30 -18.58 -2.87
N PRO A 280 -6.39 -17.95 -2.11
CA PRO A 280 -5.49 -18.68 -1.23
C PRO A 280 -6.28 -19.36 -0.10
N ASN A 281 -5.66 -20.32 0.59
CA ASN A 281 -6.17 -20.70 1.90
C ASN A 281 -6.07 -19.47 2.83
N TRP A 282 -7.23 -19.00 3.27
CA TRP A 282 -7.36 -17.84 4.15
C TRP A 282 -7.09 -18.17 5.63
N GLU A 283 -6.92 -19.43 5.99
CA GLU A 283 -6.55 -19.83 7.34
C GLU A 283 -5.24 -19.15 7.76
N GLY A 284 -5.29 -18.36 8.85
CA GLY A 284 -4.14 -17.56 9.32
C GLY A 284 -3.71 -16.41 8.38
N ARG A 285 -4.49 -16.07 7.35
CA ARG A 285 -4.20 -15.00 6.38
C ARG A 285 -5.38 -14.05 6.20
N SER A 286 -5.13 -12.78 5.96
CA SER A 286 -6.18 -11.82 5.63
C SER A 286 -5.75 -10.70 4.69
N VAL A 287 -6.66 -10.26 3.83
CA VAL A 287 -6.61 -8.94 3.18
C VAL A 287 -7.71 -8.08 3.80
N PHE A 288 -7.34 -6.99 4.46
CA PHE A 288 -8.25 -6.08 5.14
C PHE A 288 -8.15 -4.69 4.49
N ALA A 289 -9.14 -4.32 3.70
CA ALA A 289 -9.18 -3.03 3.03
C ALA A 289 -10.17 -2.11 3.74
N VAL A 290 -9.82 -0.83 3.87
CA VAL A 290 -10.72 0.21 4.34
C VAL A 290 -10.83 1.28 3.28
N GLY A 291 -12.05 1.67 2.93
CA GLY A 291 -12.25 2.70 1.93
C GLY A 291 -13.63 3.36 2.00
N ASP A 292 -13.78 4.42 1.23
CA ASP A 292 -15.04 5.14 1.07
C ASP A 292 -15.23 5.51 -0.41
N ALA A 293 -16.27 4.97 -1.03
CA ALA A 293 -16.58 5.24 -2.43
C ALA A 293 -16.90 6.73 -2.65
N ASP A 294 -17.55 7.39 -1.69
CA ASP A 294 -17.95 8.80 -1.81
C ASP A 294 -16.76 9.77 -1.68
N GLN A 295 -15.59 9.28 -1.22
CA GLN A 295 -14.36 10.06 -1.08
C GLN A 295 -13.34 9.80 -2.21
N SER A 296 -13.73 9.16 -3.31
CA SER A 296 -12.83 8.92 -4.45
C SER A 296 -12.53 10.21 -5.22
N ILE A 297 -11.76 11.13 -4.61
CA ILE A 297 -11.41 12.43 -5.19
C ILE A 297 -10.10 12.40 -5.98
N TYR A 298 -9.38 11.27 -5.98
CA TYR A 298 -8.04 11.13 -6.56
C TYR A 298 -8.00 10.54 -7.98
N SER A 299 -9.09 10.62 -8.75
CA SER A 299 -9.10 10.22 -10.17
C SER A 299 -8.02 10.95 -11.00
N PHE A 300 -7.70 12.19 -10.64
CA PHE A 300 -6.60 12.97 -11.25
C PHE A 300 -5.19 12.41 -10.96
N ARG A 301 -5.06 11.49 -9.99
CA ARG A 301 -3.83 10.73 -9.66
C ARG A 301 -3.88 9.29 -10.16
N LEU A 302 -4.73 9.00 -11.14
CA LEU A 302 -4.84 7.67 -11.77
C LEU A 302 -5.38 6.57 -10.82
N ALA A 303 -6.05 6.97 -9.73
CA ALA A 303 -6.81 6.03 -8.91
C ALA A 303 -7.97 5.44 -9.72
N ASP A 304 -8.25 4.16 -9.50
CA ASP A 304 -9.32 3.44 -10.16
C ASP A 304 -10.31 2.93 -9.10
N PHE A 305 -11.38 3.68 -8.88
CA PHE A 305 -12.39 3.38 -7.87
C PHE A 305 -13.08 2.02 -8.11
N THR A 306 -13.05 1.49 -9.34
CA THR A 306 -13.64 0.18 -9.65
C THR A 306 -12.96 -0.93 -8.84
N ILE A 307 -11.68 -0.76 -8.47
CA ILE A 307 -10.94 -1.69 -7.61
C ILE A 307 -11.62 -1.89 -6.24
N LEU A 308 -12.23 -0.83 -5.68
CA LEU A 308 -13.00 -0.92 -4.44
C LEU A 308 -14.28 -1.74 -4.65
N LEU A 309 -15.01 -1.45 -5.74
CA LEU A 309 -16.27 -2.10 -6.08
C LEU A 309 -16.08 -3.59 -6.41
N GLU A 310 -14.95 -3.93 -7.02
CA GLU A 310 -14.61 -5.30 -7.41
C GLU A 310 -14.00 -6.12 -6.26
N PHE A 311 -13.84 -5.56 -5.05
CA PHE A 311 -13.18 -6.25 -3.94
C PHE A 311 -13.80 -7.62 -3.63
N GLN A 312 -15.14 -7.72 -3.66
CA GLN A 312 -15.82 -8.99 -3.36
C GLN A 312 -15.56 -10.06 -4.43
N GLN A 313 -15.39 -9.67 -5.68
CA GLN A 313 -15.03 -10.58 -6.77
C GLN A 313 -13.53 -10.92 -6.75
N ALA A 314 -12.68 -9.95 -6.40
CA ALA A 314 -11.23 -10.09 -6.39
C ALA A 314 -10.71 -10.94 -5.22
N PHE A 315 -11.28 -10.73 -4.03
CA PHE A 315 -10.81 -11.36 -2.80
C PHE A 315 -11.92 -12.05 -2.01
N GLY A 316 -13.13 -11.46 -1.98
CA GLY A 316 -14.27 -11.85 -1.16
C GLY A 316 -14.99 -13.14 -1.57
N ASP A 317 -16.26 -13.23 -1.18
CA ASP A 317 -17.15 -14.35 -1.47
C ASP A 317 -17.90 -14.23 -2.83
N GLY A 318 -17.59 -13.20 -3.62
CA GLY A 318 -18.22 -12.92 -4.90
C GLY A 318 -19.70 -12.52 -4.81
N LEU A 319 -20.24 -12.34 -3.60
CA LEU A 319 -21.63 -11.94 -3.41
C LEU A 319 -21.80 -10.41 -3.50
N PRO A 320 -22.98 -9.92 -3.89
CA PRO A 320 -23.32 -8.50 -3.77
C PRO A 320 -23.21 -7.99 -2.33
N ASP A 321 -22.99 -6.69 -2.16
CA ASP A 321 -22.79 -6.01 -0.88
C ASP A 321 -23.90 -6.28 0.16
N GLU A 322 -25.14 -6.55 -0.27
CA GLU A 322 -26.25 -6.83 0.63
C GLU A 322 -26.21 -8.24 1.23
N ARG A 323 -25.43 -9.16 0.62
CA ARG A 323 -25.39 -10.58 0.98
C ARG A 323 -24.02 -11.09 1.39
N THR A 324 -22.97 -10.33 1.11
CA THR A 324 -21.59 -10.70 1.41
C THR A 324 -21.34 -10.77 2.92
N GLN A 325 -20.52 -11.74 3.33
CA GLN A 325 -20.03 -11.84 4.72
C GLN A 325 -18.68 -11.14 4.91
N THR A 326 -18.06 -10.73 3.81
CA THR A 326 -16.72 -10.13 3.74
C THR A 326 -16.79 -8.61 3.58
N LEU A 327 -17.87 -7.99 4.09
CA LEU A 327 -18.06 -6.55 4.18
C LEU A 327 -18.57 -6.12 5.57
N VAL A 328 -18.04 -4.99 6.06
CA VAL A 328 -18.55 -4.30 7.26
C VAL A 328 -18.72 -2.82 6.94
N LYS A 329 -19.90 -2.26 7.24
CA LYS A 329 -20.18 -0.83 7.11
C LYS A 329 -19.97 -0.10 8.43
N LEU A 330 -19.26 1.02 8.41
CA LEU A 330 -19.11 1.94 9.55
C LEU A 330 -19.98 3.18 9.30
N GLU A 331 -21.22 3.15 9.80
CA GLU A 331 -22.25 4.16 9.51
C GLU A 331 -22.29 5.31 10.53
N GLU A 332 -21.72 5.13 11.72
CA GLU A 332 -21.71 6.15 12.77
C GLU A 332 -20.59 7.18 12.56
N ASN A 333 -20.94 8.47 12.50
CA ASN A 333 -19.98 9.57 12.39
C ASN A 333 -19.61 10.13 13.77
N TYR A 334 -18.31 10.20 14.06
CA TYR A 334 -17.76 10.69 15.33
C TYR A 334 -17.05 12.04 15.22
N ARG A 335 -16.96 12.61 14.01
CA ARG A 335 -16.22 13.84 13.72
C ARG A 335 -17.13 15.06 13.62
N SER A 336 -18.37 14.87 13.19
CA SER A 336 -19.31 15.95 12.93
C SER A 336 -20.61 15.78 13.72
N VAL A 337 -21.29 16.89 14.02
CA VAL A 337 -22.62 16.91 14.64
C VAL A 337 -23.73 16.69 13.60
N ALA A 338 -24.93 16.29 14.04
CA ALA A 338 -26.03 15.86 13.17
C ALA A 338 -26.52 16.92 12.15
N ASN A 339 -26.22 18.20 12.36
CA ASN A 339 -26.46 19.27 11.39
C ASN A 339 -25.10 19.87 10.99
N ILE A 340 -24.68 19.62 9.74
CA ILE A 340 -23.52 20.27 9.11
C ILE A 340 -24.04 21.29 8.10
#